data_AF-A0A0E0NEE3-F1
#
_entry.id   AF-A0A0E0NEE3-F1
#
_cell.length_a   1.000
_cell.length_b   1.000
_cell.length_c   1.000
_cell.angle_alpha   90.00
_cell.angle_beta   90.00
_cell.angle_gamma   90.00
#
_symmetry.space_group_name_H-M   'P 1'
#
loop_
_entity.id
_entity.type
_entity.pdbx_description
1 polymer ?
#
loop_
_entity_poly.entity_id
_entity_poly.type
_entity_poly.pdbx_seq_one_letter_code
_entity_poly.pdbx_strand_id
1 'polypeptide(L)'
;MHHAVVNVPVAVAAAMLYALLVASHLAPGIGRLLALTPVLALLLNITFAIPCFTAPAAPRPSSSSGWLLLLASGRGPLDPSIPPLAFVFSAALPVKLIRVPSDDAVVTKLASMPIMSLAIKLAVMAVAIFYLLHKKNEIHGYTAFTIYAVLTYCFLDFLMPCVAAVGAALGMELEPQFDRPYLSASLLDFSGRRWNLMASAMLRPAVYDRVRARLGAPGGVLSTFLVSGLMHEVIAYYISFRAPTGQVTAFFALHGVCMCAERLDGDAT
;
A
#
# COMPACT_ATOMS: atom_id res chain seq x y z
N MET A 1 -3.30 -18.98 -20.32
CA MET A 1 -2.98 -18.49 -18.96
C MET A 1 -1.55 -17.96 -18.81
N HIS A 2 -0.53 -18.54 -19.47
CA HIS A 2 0.86 -18.04 -19.42
C HIS A 2 1.07 -16.61 -19.95
N HIS A 3 0.31 -16.18 -20.98
CA HIS A 3 0.47 -14.84 -21.55
C HIS A 3 0.07 -13.70 -20.58
N ALA A 4 -0.92 -13.90 -19.72
CA ALA A 4 -1.37 -12.84 -18.79
C ALA A 4 -0.33 -12.54 -17.71
N VAL A 5 0.37 -13.57 -17.21
CA VAL A 5 1.37 -13.45 -16.15
C VAL A 5 2.60 -12.64 -16.61
N VAL A 6 2.94 -12.70 -17.90
CA VAL A 6 4.07 -11.97 -18.48
C VAL A 6 3.64 -10.62 -19.08
N ASN A 7 2.51 -10.58 -19.79
CA ASN A 7 2.06 -9.38 -20.49
C ASN A 7 1.65 -8.26 -19.51
N VAL A 8 1.12 -8.61 -18.33
CA VAL A 8 0.67 -7.61 -17.34
C VAL A 8 1.86 -6.86 -16.72
N PRO A 9 2.90 -7.51 -16.18
CA PRO A 9 4.10 -6.81 -15.74
C PRO A 9 4.77 -5.99 -16.84
N VAL A 10 4.83 -6.51 -18.08
CA VAL A 10 5.41 -5.78 -19.22
C VAL A 10 4.60 -4.54 -19.56
N ALA A 11 3.27 -4.64 -19.61
CA ALA A 11 2.39 -3.50 -19.85
C ALA A 11 2.49 -2.44 -18.73
N VAL A 12 2.55 -2.87 -17.47
CA VAL A 12 2.77 -1.98 -16.32
C VAL A 12 4.13 -1.29 -16.42
N ALA A 13 5.21 -2.04 -16.73
CA ALA A 13 6.54 -1.47 -16.89
C ALA A 13 6.60 -0.45 -18.03
N ALA A 14 6.03 -0.76 -19.19
CA ALA A 14 5.93 0.15 -20.33
C ALA A 14 5.14 1.43 -19.98
N ALA A 15 4.03 1.28 -19.24
CA ALA A 15 3.23 2.41 -18.78
C ALA A 15 3.99 3.30 -17.77
N MET A 16 4.81 2.71 -16.90
CA MET A 16 5.67 3.48 -15.97
C MET A 16 6.82 4.18 -16.69
N LEU A 17 7.42 3.57 -17.72
CA LEU A 17 8.42 4.23 -18.56
C LEU A 17 7.83 5.42 -19.33
N TYR A 18 6.60 5.28 -19.85
CA TYR A 18 5.89 6.40 -20.45
C TYR A 18 5.62 7.51 -19.42
N ALA A 19 5.21 7.15 -18.21
CA ALA A 19 5.00 8.13 -17.14
C ALA A 19 6.29 8.88 -16.75
N LEU A 20 7.44 8.18 -16.74
CA LEU A 20 8.75 8.81 -16.53
C LEU A 20 9.07 9.83 -17.64
N LEU A 21 8.84 9.46 -18.89
CA LEU A 21 9.09 10.31 -20.06
C LEU A 21 8.19 11.55 -20.05
N VAL A 22 6.92 11.39 -19.71
CA VAL A 22 5.99 12.50 -19.49
C VAL A 22 6.46 13.41 -18.35
N ALA A 23 6.92 12.83 -17.24
CA ALA A 23 7.39 13.60 -16.09
C ALA A 23 8.71 14.33 -16.34
N SER A 24 9.58 13.82 -17.21
CA SER A 24 10.84 14.48 -17.60
C SER A 24 10.64 15.63 -18.59
N HIS A 25 9.55 15.63 -19.37
CA HIS A 25 9.30 16.64 -20.39
C HIS A 25 8.25 17.70 -20.03
N LEU A 26 7.30 17.39 -19.15
CA LEU A 26 6.21 18.31 -18.78
C LEU A 26 6.37 18.76 -17.34
N ALA A 27 6.21 20.05 -17.07
CA ALA A 27 6.19 20.58 -15.70
C ALA A 27 4.99 20.02 -14.89
N PRO A 28 5.08 19.97 -13.55
CA PRO A 28 3.96 19.55 -12.71
C PRO A 28 2.71 20.41 -12.93
N GLY A 29 1.54 19.78 -13.04
CA GLY A 29 0.27 20.48 -13.25
C GLY A 29 -0.73 19.72 -14.10
N ILE A 30 -1.73 20.44 -14.62
CA ILE A 30 -2.85 19.86 -15.38
C ILE A 30 -2.36 19.22 -16.68
N GLY A 31 -1.38 19.81 -17.36
CA GLY A 31 -0.82 19.24 -18.60
C GLY A 31 -0.20 17.86 -18.39
N ARG A 32 0.54 17.68 -17.28
CA ARG A 32 1.11 16.38 -16.89
C ARG A 32 0.00 15.38 -16.51
N LEU A 33 -1.06 15.82 -15.85
CA LEU A 33 -2.21 14.97 -15.49
C LEU A 33 -2.95 14.45 -16.74
N LEU A 34 -3.19 15.33 -17.71
CA LEU A 34 -3.84 14.95 -18.97
C LEU A 34 -2.99 13.94 -19.75
N ALA A 35 -1.67 14.15 -19.81
CA ALA A 35 -0.74 13.20 -20.44
C ALA A 35 -0.68 11.84 -19.72
N LEU A 36 -0.88 11.79 -18.41
CA LEU A 36 -0.92 10.54 -17.62
C LEU A 36 -2.29 9.86 -17.59
N THR A 37 -3.35 10.52 -18.07
CA THR A 37 -4.71 9.97 -18.13
C THR A 37 -4.80 8.61 -18.86
N PRO A 38 -4.18 8.40 -20.04
CA PRO A 38 -4.20 7.08 -20.70
C PRO A 38 -3.51 5.99 -19.87
N VAL A 39 -2.44 6.33 -19.13
CA VAL A 39 -1.78 5.38 -18.22
C VAL A 39 -2.70 5.00 -17.06
N LEU A 40 -3.35 6.00 -16.44
CA LEU A 40 -4.30 5.76 -15.36
C LEU A 40 -5.48 4.89 -15.83
N ALA A 41 -6.01 5.16 -17.01
CA ALA A 41 -7.09 4.37 -17.61
C ALA A 41 -6.63 2.94 -17.91
N LEU A 42 -5.40 2.73 -18.38
CA LEU A 42 -4.84 1.41 -18.63
C LEU A 42 -4.68 0.60 -17.33
N LEU A 43 -4.11 1.21 -16.29
CA LEU A 43 -3.94 0.57 -14.98
C LEU A 43 -5.29 0.20 -14.35
N LEU A 44 -6.28 1.07 -14.50
CA LEU A 44 -7.65 0.81 -14.04
C LEU A 44 -8.26 -0.37 -14.80
N ASN A 45 -8.19 -0.38 -16.14
CA ASN A 45 -8.71 -1.47 -16.97
C ASN A 45 -8.03 -2.81 -16.67
N ILE A 46 -6.70 -2.84 -16.49
CA ILE A 46 -5.97 -4.06 -16.10
C ILE A 46 -6.46 -4.57 -14.74
N THR A 47 -6.76 -3.66 -13.80
CA THR A 47 -7.29 -4.02 -12.47
C THR A 47 -8.68 -4.64 -12.57
N PHE A 48 -9.55 -4.14 -13.45
CA PHE A 48 -10.91 -4.69 -13.64
C PHE A 48 -10.93 -5.99 -14.45
N ALA A 49 -9.98 -6.18 -15.37
CA ALA A 49 -9.98 -7.33 -16.27
C ALA A 49 -9.41 -8.62 -15.64
N ILE A 50 -8.67 -8.54 -14.53
CA ILE A 50 -7.94 -9.67 -13.96
C ILE A 50 -8.37 -9.92 -12.51
N PRO A 51 -9.25 -10.90 -12.27
CA PRO A 51 -9.63 -11.29 -10.91
C PRO A 51 -8.43 -11.79 -10.08
N CYS A 52 -8.40 -11.42 -8.81
CA CYS A 52 -7.31 -11.68 -7.85
C CYS A 52 -6.90 -13.16 -7.74
N PHE A 53 -7.80 -14.10 -8.06
CA PHE A 53 -7.54 -15.54 -8.03
C PHE A 53 -6.59 -16.04 -9.13
N THR A 54 -6.34 -15.24 -10.17
CA THR A 54 -5.56 -15.69 -11.34
C THR A 54 -4.07 -15.35 -11.27
N ALA A 55 -3.66 -14.36 -10.46
CA ALA A 55 -2.26 -13.94 -10.34
C ALA A 55 -1.95 -13.28 -8.98
N PRO A 56 -1.77 -14.05 -7.89
CA PRO A 56 -1.53 -13.50 -6.54
C PRO A 56 -0.18 -12.76 -6.40
N ALA A 57 0.75 -12.93 -7.33
CA ALA A 57 2.10 -12.35 -7.29
C ALA A 57 2.26 -11.05 -8.12
N ALA A 58 1.24 -10.60 -8.85
CA ALA A 58 1.36 -9.41 -9.69
C ALA A 58 1.21 -8.11 -8.86
N PRO A 59 2.05 -7.08 -9.10
CA PRO A 59 1.88 -5.76 -8.50
C PRO A 59 0.50 -5.19 -8.86
N ARG A 60 -0.26 -4.74 -7.85
CA ARG A 60 -1.64 -4.26 -8.04
C ARG A 60 -1.66 -2.82 -8.56
N PRO A 61 -2.31 -2.52 -9.71
CA PRO A 61 -2.29 -1.19 -10.30
C PRO A 61 -3.06 -0.11 -9.52
N SER A 62 -3.95 -0.50 -8.59
CA SER A 62 -4.78 0.44 -7.82
C SER A 62 -3.94 1.36 -6.93
N SER A 63 -2.87 0.85 -6.34
CA SER A 63 -1.97 1.63 -5.50
C SER A 63 -0.96 2.45 -6.33
N SER A 64 -0.53 1.94 -7.50
CA SER A 64 0.32 2.66 -8.47
C SER A 64 -0.36 3.94 -8.99
N SER A 65 -1.68 3.90 -9.15
CA SER A 65 -2.48 5.03 -9.64
C SER A 65 -2.39 6.25 -8.70
N GLY A 66 -2.34 6.04 -7.38
CA GLY A 66 -2.19 7.13 -6.41
C GLY A 66 -0.82 7.83 -6.50
N TRP A 67 0.23 7.06 -6.77
CA TRP A 67 1.59 7.59 -6.94
C TRP A 67 1.74 8.40 -8.22
N LEU A 68 1.10 7.97 -9.31
CA LEU A 68 1.06 8.72 -10.57
C LEU A 68 0.27 10.04 -10.46
N LEU A 69 -0.82 10.06 -9.70
CA LEU A 69 -1.57 11.29 -9.42
C LEU A 69 -0.73 12.28 -8.59
N LEU A 70 0.04 11.77 -7.62
CA LEU A 70 0.99 12.57 -6.87
C LEU A 70 2.09 13.14 -7.78
N LEU A 71 2.70 12.32 -8.64
CA LEU A 71 3.68 12.73 -9.64
C LEU A 71 3.14 13.79 -10.61
N ALA A 72 1.89 13.65 -11.06
CA ALA A 72 1.20 14.64 -11.89
C ALA A 72 1.12 16.00 -11.20
N SER A 73 0.88 15.99 -9.88
CA SER A 73 0.80 17.19 -9.03
C SER A 73 2.16 17.73 -8.56
N GLY A 74 3.27 17.09 -8.95
CA GLY A 74 4.63 17.47 -8.54
C GLY A 74 4.93 17.21 -7.07
N ARG A 75 4.21 16.26 -6.46
CA ARG A 75 4.37 15.87 -5.06
C ARG A 75 4.57 14.37 -4.96
N GLY A 76 4.95 13.90 -3.77
CA GLY A 76 5.15 12.49 -3.50
C GLY A 76 6.58 12.02 -3.78
N PRO A 77 6.85 10.72 -3.61
CA PRO A 77 8.22 10.21 -3.53
C PRO A 77 8.84 9.87 -4.90
N LEU A 78 8.06 9.99 -5.99
CA LEU A 78 8.55 9.76 -7.34
C LEU A 78 9.15 11.05 -7.89
N ASP A 79 10.41 10.98 -8.24
CA ASP A 79 11.15 12.07 -8.90
C ASP A 79 11.68 11.57 -10.25
N PRO A 80 11.50 12.31 -11.36
CA PRO A 80 12.04 11.92 -12.67
C PRO A 80 13.57 11.83 -12.72
N SER A 81 14.29 12.33 -11.71
CA SER A 81 15.76 12.25 -11.59
C SER A 81 16.29 10.90 -11.06
N ILE A 82 15.41 9.99 -10.62
CA ILE A 82 15.80 8.63 -10.21
C ILE A 82 16.04 7.73 -11.43
N PRO A 83 16.91 6.72 -11.35
CA PRO A 83 17.20 5.85 -12.49
C PRO A 83 15.92 5.14 -12.97
N PRO A 84 15.74 4.91 -14.28
CA PRO A 84 14.49 4.39 -14.84
C PRO A 84 14.00 3.08 -14.21
N LEU A 85 14.93 2.17 -13.89
CA LEU A 85 14.63 0.91 -13.22
C LEU A 85 14.03 1.14 -11.82
N ALA A 86 14.59 2.08 -11.07
CA ALA A 86 14.11 2.46 -9.75
C ALA A 86 12.75 3.15 -9.82
N PHE A 87 12.56 4.01 -10.83
CA PHE A 87 11.27 4.66 -11.07
C PHE A 87 10.17 3.63 -11.35
N VAL A 88 10.42 2.69 -12.27
CA VAL A 88 9.47 1.65 -12.62
C VAL A 88 9.17 0.77 -11.41
N PHE A 89 10.18 0.38 -10.64
CA PHE A 89 10.00 -0.43 -9.43
C PHE A 89 9.18 0.28 -8.35
N SER A 90 9.51 1.54 -8.02
CA SER A 90 8.75 2.34 -7.05
C SER A 90 7.33 2.61 -7.48
N ALA A 91 7.12 2.95 -8.76
CA ALA A 91 5.80 3.28 -9.26
C ALA A 91 4.91 2.03 -9.42
N ALA A 92 5.49 0.88 -9.74
CA ALA A 92 4.77 -0.39 -9.83
C ALA A 92 4.44 -1.00 -8.46
N LEU A 93 5.38 -0.95 -7.49
CA LEU A 93 5.24 -1.58 -6.18
C LEU A 93 4.90 -0.60 -5.04
N PRO A 94 4.22 0.50 -5.36
CA PRO A 94 4.17 1.76 -4.58
C PRO A 94 5.17 1.93 -3.43
N VAL A 95 6.45 1.59 -3.58
CA VAL A 95 7.39 1.66 -2.44
C VAL A 95 8.26 2.90 -2.49
N LYS A 96 8.48 3.48 -1.31
CA LYS A 96 9.40 4.59 -1.13
C LYS A 96 10.83 4.06 -1.08
N LEU A 97 11.62 4.51 -2.03
CA LEU A 97 13.04 4.21 -2.16
C LEU A 97 13.87 5.20 -1.35
N ILE A 98 14.81 4.67 -0.56
CA ILE A 98 15.91 5.41 0.06
C ILE A 98 17.17 5.00 -0.70
N ARG A 99 18.01 5.97 -1.07
CA ARG A 99 19.17 5.72 -1.94
C ARG A 99 20.39 5.23 -1.13
N VAL A 100 21.01 4.18 -1.67
CA VAL A 100 22.31 3.55 -1.39
C VAL A 100 22.46 2.77 -0.08
N PRO A 101 22.61 1.44 -0.19
CA PRO A 101 23.51 0.68 0.65
C PRO A 101 24.65 0.00 -0.13
N SER A 102 25.74 -0.29 0.58
CA SER A 102 26.83 -1.19 0.16
C SER A 102 26.33 -2.62 -0.04
N ASP A 103 27.00 -3.40 -0.89
CA ASP A 103 26.70 -4.83 -1.15
C ASP A 103 26.56 -5.66 0.16
N ASP A 104 27.24 -5.25 1.23
CA ASP A 104 27.20 -5.89 2.55
C ASP A 104 25.83 -5.82 3.25
N ALA A 105 25.02 -4.77 3.01
CA ALA A 105 23.75 -4.61 3.71
C ALA A 105 22.68 -5.58 3.20
N VAL A 106 22.75 -5.98 1.93
CA VAL A 106 21.82 -6.93 1.31
C VAL A 106 22.03 -8.33 1.89
N VAL A 107 23.29 -8.77 1.94
CA VAL A 107 23.68 -10.07 2.52
C VAL A 107 23.34 -10.09 4.01
N THR A 108 23.60 -9.00 4.73
CA THR A 108 23.31 -8.91 6.17
C THR A 108 21.82 -8.91 6.47
N LYS A 109 20.99 -8.20 5.69
CA LYS A 109 19.53 -8.15 5.89
C LYS A 109 18.86 -9.48 5.53
N LEU A 110 19.26 -10.12 4.44
CA LEU A 110 18.75 -11.43 4.03
C LEU A 110 19.22 -12.55 4.98
N ALA A 111 20.46 -12.49 5.47
CA ALA A 111 20.99 -13.41 6.48
C ALA A 111 20.37 -13.17 7.88
N SER A 112 19.96 -11.94 8.19
CA SER A 112 19.30 -11.60 9.46
C SER A 112 17.83 -12.00 9.51
N MET A 113 17.20 -12.31 8.37
CA MET A 113 15.85 -12.88 8.38
C MET A 113 15.95 -14.30 8.89
N PRO A 114 15.47 -14.62 10.11
CA PRO A 114 15.48 -16.00 10.55
C PRO A 114 14.52 -16.73 9.62
N ILE A 115 15.02 -17.67 8.83
CA ILE A 115 14.21 -18.58 8.01
C ILE A 115 13.09 -19.19 8.87
N MET A 116 13.38 -19.42 10.14
CA MET A 116 12.45 -19.82 11.19
C MET A 116 11.26 -18.85 11.38
N SER A 117 11.48 -17.53 11.39
CA SER A 117 10.42 -16.52 11.47
C SER A 117 9.50 -16.57 10.25
N LEU A 118 10.08 -16.79 9.06
CA LEU A 118 9.33 -16.91 7.81
C LEU A 118 8.47 -18.19 7.78
N ALA A 119 9.06 -19.32 8.20
CA ALA A 119 8.38 -20.61 8.30
C ALA A 119 7.24 -20.59 9.33
N ILE A 120 7.46 -19.96 10.50
CA ILE A 120 6.42 -19.79 11.52
C ILE A 120 5.25 -18.98 10.97
N LYS A 121 5.50 -17.87 10.27
CA LYS A 121 4.43 -17.04 9.67
C LYS A 121 3.63 -17.83 8.63
N LEU A 122 4.29 -18.59 7.76
CA LEU A 122 3.62 -19.45 6.78
C LEU A 122 2.77 -20.53 7.46
N ALA A 123 3.29 -21.16 8.52
CA ALA A 123 2.55 -22.15 9.30
C ALA A 123 1.32 -21.52 9.98
N VAL A 124 1.46 -20.35 10.60
CA VAL A 124 0.34 -19.61 11.22
C VAL A 124 -0.73 -19.27 10.18
N MET A 125 -0.33 -18.79 8.99
CA MET A 125 -1.28 -18.51 7.91
C MET A 125 -2.00 -19.79 7.44
N ALA A 126 -1.26 -20.88 7.26
CA ALA A 126 -1.83 -22.16 6.84
C ALA A 126 -2.85 -22.69 7.85
N VAL A 127 -2.54 -22.63 9.16
CA VAL A 127 -3.44 -23.04 10.24
C VAL A 127 -4.68 -22.14 10.30
N ALA A 128 -4.50 -20.82 10.21
CA ALA A 128 -5.61 -19.86 10.21
C ALA A 128 -6.55 -20.05 8.99
N ILE A 129 -6.00 -20.28 7.80
CA ILE A 129 -6.79 -20.59 6.60
C ILE A 129 -7.50 -21.94 6.77
N PHE A 130 -6.79 -22.97 7.23
CA PHE A 130 -7.36 -24.29 7.47
C PHE A 130 -8.55 -24.23 8.43
N TYR A 131 -8.42 -23.48 9.52
CA TYR A 131 -9.48 -23.27 10.50
C TYR A 131 -10.68 -22.53 9.89
N LEU A 132 -10.46 -21.46 9.13
CA LEU A 132 -11.54 -20.74 8.44
C LEU A 132 -12.28 -21.60 7.42
N LEU A 133 -11.58 -22.49 6.72
CA LEU A 133 -12.19 -23.40 5.74
C LEU A 133 -12.98 -24.52 6.38
N HIS A 134 -12.48 -25.13 7.46
CA HIS A 134 -13.12 -26.29 8.11
C HIS A 134 -14.22 -25.92 9.11
N LYS A 135 -14.10 -24.77 9.77
CA LYS A 135 -15.06 -24.36 10.81
C LYS A 135 -16.02 -23.26 10.37
N LYS A 136 -16.03 -22.88 9.08
CA LYS A 136 -16.77 -21.74 8.51
C LYS A 136 -18.19 -21.51 9.06
N ASN A 137 -18.95 -22.57 9.32
CA ASN A 137 -20.35 -22.49 9.78
C ASN A 137 -20.51 -22.38 11.31
N GLU A 138 -19.44 -22.63 12.09
CA GLU A 138 -19.43 -22.62 13.55
C GLU A 138 -18.67 -21.40 14.12
N ILE A 139 -18.00 -20.62 13.28
CA ILE A 139 -17.16 -19.50 13.74
C ILE A 139 -18.03 -18.28 14.05
N HIS A 140 -17.89 -17.76 15.26
CA HIS A 140 -18.49 -16.48 15.63
C HIS A 140 -17.87 -15.33 14.82
N GLY A 141 -18.67 -14.32 14.45
CA GLY A 141 -18.24 -13.25 13.55
C GLY A 141 -16.99 -12.48 14.04
N TYR A 142 -16.89 -12.23 15.35
CA TYR A 142 -15.73 -11.58 15.95
C TYR A 142 -14.46 -12.44 15.86
N THR A 143 -14.56 -13.74 16.08
CA THR A 143 -13.41 -14.67 15.96
C THR A 143 -12.92 -14.73 14.51
N ALA A 144 -13.83 -14.79 13.55
CA ALA A 144 -13.47 -14.72 12.13
C ALA A 144 -12.73 -13.40 11.80
N PHE A 145 -13.21 -12.27 12.32
CA PHE A 145 -12.57 -10.96 12.14
C PHE A 145 -11.14 -10.94 12.69
N THR A 146 -10.92 -11.46 13.90
CA THR A 146 -9.58 -11.56 14.49
C THR A 146 -8.65 -12.43 13.65
N ILE A 147 -9.13 -13.57 13.15
CA ILE A 147 -8.33 -14.46 12.30
C ILE A 147 -7.97 -13.76 10.97
N TYR A 148 -8.91 -13.03 10.36
CA TYR A 148 -8.64 -12.23 9.15
C TYR A 148 -7.63 -11.11 9.41
N ALA A 149 -7.67 -10.46 10.57
CA ALA A 149 -6.70 -9.45 10.95
C ALA A 149 -5.29 -10.06 11.11
N VAL A 150 -5.18 -11.21 11.79
CA VAL A 150 -3.91 -11.95 11.94
C VAL A 150 -3.38 -12.39 10.58
N LEU A 151 -4.23 -12.96 9.72
CA LEU A 151 -3.84 -13.35 8.37
C LEU A 151 -3.32 -12.18 7.55
N THR A 152 -4.02 -11.04 7.61
CA THR A 152 -3.61 -9.84 6.89
C THR A 152 -2.29 -9.31 7.41
N TYR A 153 -2.08 -9.28 8.73
CA TYR A 153 -0.82 -8.89 9.34
C TYR A 153 0.33 -9.82 8.92
N CYS A 154 0.16 -11.14 9.07
CA CYS A 154 1.18 -12.12 8.68
C CYS A 154 1.49 -12.06 7.17
N PHE A 155 0.48 -11.87 6.34
CA PHE A 155 0.66 -11.72 4.90
C PHE A 155 1.49 -10.47 4.55
N LEU A 156 1.15 -9.31 5.12
CA LEU A 156 1.90 -8.09 4.89
C LEU A 156 3.33 -8.20 5.42
N ASP A 157 3.50 -8.70 6.64
CA ASP A 157 4.80 -8.88 7.29
C ASP A 157 5.69 -9.95 6.62
N PHE A 158 5.10 -10.86 5.83
CA PHE A 158 5.83 -11.76 4.93
C PHE A 158 6.16 -11.10 3.59
N LEU A 159 5.22 -10.34 3.00
CA LEU A 159 5.37 -9.73 1.69
C LEU A 159 6.41 -8.60 1.70
N MET A 160 6.45 -7.74 2.72
CA MET A 160 7.35 -6.59 2.75
C MET A 160 8.84 -6.97 2.69
N PRO A 161 9.33 -7.95 3.47
CA PRO A 161 10.70 -8.45 3.34
C PRO A 161 11.04 -8.97 1.95
N CYS A 162 10.12 -9.68 1.28
CA CYS A 162 10.33 -10.16 -0.08
C CYS A 162 10.48 -9.00 -1.07
N VAL A 163 9.63 -7.98 -0.98
CA VAL A 163 9.73 -6.78 -1.84
C VAL A 163 11.01 -6.01 -1.54
N ALA A 164 11.42 -5.91 -0.27
CA ALA A 164 12.69 -5.31 0.13
C ALA A 164 13.91 -6.08 -0.38
N ALA A 165 13.87 -7.42 -0.40
CA ALA A 165 14.94 -8.25 -0.95
C ALA A 165 15.06 -8.09 -2.47
N VAL A 166 13.93 -8.02 -3.20
CA VAL A 166 13.93 -7.74 -4.64
C VAL A 166 14.47 -6.34 -4.92
N GLY A 167 14.06 -5.33 -4.15
CA GLY A 167 14.61 -3.98 -4.26
C GLY A 167 16.12 -3.96 -4.01
N ALA A 168 16.58 -4.63 -2.95
CA ALA A 168 17.98 -4.73 -2.60
C ALA A 168 18.81 -5.42 -3.70
N ALA A 169 18.31 -6.49 -4.32
CA ALA A 169 18.95 -7.15 -5.45
C ALA A 169 19.06 -6.24 -6.70
N LEU A 170 18.23 -5.20 -6.79
CA LEU A 170 18.27 -4.18 -7.83
C LEU A 170 19.08 -2.93 -7.40
N GLY A 171 19.83 -3.00 -6.29
CA GLY A 171 20.67 -1.90 -5.78
C GLY A 171 19.90 -0.80 -5.06
N MET A 172 18.72 -1.11 -4.53
CA MET A 172 17.78 -0.15 -3.96
C MET A 172 17.44 -0.46 -2.51
N GLU A 173 17.43 0.55 -1.63
CA GLU A 173 16.90 0.39 -0.27
C GLU A 173 15.46 0.85 -0.16
N LEU A 174 14.67 0.08 0.56
CA LEU A 174 13.26 0.30 0.76
C LEU A 174 13.01 0.82 2.17
N GLU A 175 12.23 1.90 2.30
CA GLU A 175 11.80 2.38 3.61
C GLU A 175 10.97 1.27 4.31
N PRO A 176 11.22 0.99 5.60
CA PRO A 176 10.42 0.03 6.35
C PRO A 176 8.94 0.38 6.24
N GLN A 177 8.10 -0.57 5.83
CA GLN A 177 6.66 -0.31 5.71
C GLN A 177 5.93 -0.37 7.06
N PHE A 178 6.55 -1.01 8.06
CA PHE A 178 6.09 -1.07 9.44
C PHE A 178 7.24 -0.70 10.38
N ASP A 179 6.95 0.04 11.44
CA ASP A 179 7.88 0.34 12.54
C ASP A 179 7.32 -0.14 13.88
N ARG A 180 7.55 -1.43 14.20
CA ARG A 180 7.17 -2.07 15.47
C ARG A 180 5.76 -1.68 15.95
N PRO A 181 4.70 -2.00 15.17
CA PRO A 181 3.35 -1.50 15.43
C PRO A 181 2.79 -1.94 16.79
N TYR A 182 3.27 -3.05 17.35
CA TYR A 182 2.90 -3.55 18.67
C TYR A 182 3.40 -2.69 19.85
N LEU A 183 4.29 -1.72 19.62
CA LEU A 183 4.78 -0.79 20.65
C LEU A 183 4.02 0.55 20.66
N SER A 184 2.96 0.69 19.85
CA SER A 184 2.18 1.93 19.82
C SER A 184 1.47 2.19 21.15
N ALA A 185 1.70 3.36 21.74
CA ALA A 185 1.00 3.81 22.94
C ALA A 185 -0.32 4.55 22.63
N SER A 186 -0.54 4.94 21.37
CA SER A 186 -1.71 5.70 20.91
C SER A 186 -2.15 5.25 19.51
N LEU A 187 -3.41 5.54 19.14
CA LEU A 187 -3.93 5.25 17.79
C LEU A 187 -3.25 6.13 16.74
N LEU A 188 -2.95 7.38 17.11
CA LEU A 188 -2.16 8.30 16.29
C LEU A 188 -0.75 7.77 15.99
N ASP A 189 -0.07 7.21 16.99
CA ASP A 189 1.27 6.63 16.80
C ASP A 189 1.20 5.33 15.99
N PHE A 190 0.21 4.48 16.26
CA PHE A 190 -0.06 3.28 15.48
C PHE A 190 -0.26 3.62 14.00
N SER A 191 -1.31 4.37 13.67
CA SER A 191 -1.73 4.61 12.29
C SER A 191 -0.87 5.63 11.55
N GLY A 192 -0.26 6.58 12.26
CA GLY A 192 0.51 7.67 11.64
C GLY A 192 1.99 7.36 11.45
N ARG A 193 2.59 6.55 12.32
CA ARG A 193 4.06 6.40 12.40
C ARG A 193 4.55 4.96 12.34
N ARG A 194 3.68 3.97 12.59
CA ARG A 194 4.13 2.59 12.77
C ARG A 194 3.45 1.59 11.84
N TRP A 195 2.21 1.88 11.44
CA TRP A 195 1.38 1.03 10.61
C TRP A 195 1.31 1.56 9.18
N ASN A 196 1.78 0.76 8.21
CA ASN A 196 1.67 1.04 6.78
C ASN A 196 2.15 2.45 6.39
N LEU A 197 3.44 2.72 6.67
CA LEU A 197 4.09 3.99 6.37
C LEU A 197 3.99 4.40 4.90
N MET A 198 3.87 3.41 4.00
CA MET A 198 3.59 3.62 2.59
C MET A 198 2.23 4.31 2.35
N ALA A 199 1.15 3.80 2.95
CA ALA A 199 -0.17 4.40 2.82
C ALA A 199 -0.19 5.81 3.43
N SER A 200 0.45 6.00 4.57
CA SER A 200 0.60 7.31 5.22
C SER A 200 1.40 8.30 4.35
N ALA A 201 2.49 7.86 3.71
CA ALA A 201 3.30 8.68 2.81
C ALA A 201 2.53 9.11 1.54
N MET A 202 1.59 8.28 1.06
CA MET A 202 0.73 8.62 -0.07
C MET A 202 -0.42 9.55 0.34
N LEU A 203 -1.17 9.19 1.39
CA LEU A 203 -2.37 9.92 1.80
C LEU A 203 -2.06 11.29 2.42
N ARG A 204 -0.88 11.45 3.03
CA ARG A 204 -0.50 12.71 3.68
C ARG A 204 -0.44 13.90 2.71
N PRO A 205 0.36 13.87 1.63
CA PRO A 205 0.38 14.95 0.64
C PRO A 205 -0.86 14.99 -0.26
N ALA A 206 -1.55 13.85 -0.45
CA ALA A 206 -2.73 13.76 -1.31
C ALA A 206 -3.98 14.36 -0.65
N VAL A 207 -4.23 14.03 0.61
CA VAL A 207 -5.48 14.31 1.31
C VAL A 207 -5.23 15.12 2.58
N TYR A 208 -4.41 14.62 3.50
CA TYR A 208 -4.26 15.21 4.82
C TYR A 208 -3.85 16.68 4.76
N ASP A 209 -2.75 17.01 4.07
CA ASP A 209 -2.23 18.37 4.03
C ASP A 209 -3.20 19.34 3.32
N ARG A 210 -3.90 18.85 2.29
CA ARG A 210 -4.87 19.65 1.52
C ARG A 210 -6.10 20.00 2.34
N VAL A 211 -6.64 19.01 3.04
CA VAL A 211 -7.84 19.20 3.85
C VAL A 211 -7.49 19.93 5.13
N ARG A 212 -6.36 19.62 5.77
CA ARG A 212 -5.88 20.33 6.96
C ARG A 212 -5.73 21.82 6.71
N ALA A 213 -5.22 22.23 5.55
CA ALA A 213 -5.08 23.64 5.19
C ALA A 213 -6.41 24.39 5.11
N ARG A 214 -7.55 23.69 4.96
CA ARG A 214 -8.89 24.29 4.84
C ARG A 214 -9.78 24.08 6.06
N LEU A 215 -9.70 22.91 6.69
CA LEU A 215 -10.63 22.44 7.73
C LEU A 215 -9.91 22.10 9.06
N GLY A 216 -8.62 22.41 9.17
CA GLY A 216 -7.83 22.12 10.37
C GLY A 216 -7.45 20.65 10.53
N ALA A 217 -6.71 20.35 11.60
CA ALA A 217 -6.16 19.02 11.85
C ALA A 217 -7.22 17.90 11.94
N PRO A 218 -8.38 18.08 12.62
CA PRO A 218 -9.42 17.04 12.70
C PRO A 218 -10.02 16.72 11.33
N GLY A 219 -10.31 17.74 10.51
CA GLY A 219 -10.82 17.55 9.15
C GLY A 219 -9.82 16.79 8.25
N GLY A 220 -8.52 17.06 8.42
CA GLY A 220 -7.45 16.33 7.76
C GLY A 220 -7.42 14.85 8.14
N VAL A 221 -7.51 14.53 9.44
CA VAL A 221 -7.52 13.14 9.93
C VAL A 221 -8.75 12.38 9.42
N LEU A 222 -9.95 12.91 9.63
CA LEU A 222 -11.20 12.26 9.21
C LEU A 222 -11.22 11.99 7.70
N SER A 223 -10.83 12.98 6.89
CA SER A 223 -10.81 12.82 5.44
C SER A 223 -9.78 11.79 4.98
N THR A 224 -8.62 11.73 5.64
CA THR A 224 -7.58 10.74 5.34
C THR A 224 -8.06 9.32 5.61
N PHE A 225 -8.74 9.10 6.74
CA PHE A 225 -9.29 7.80 7.09
C PHE A 225 -10.48 7.40 6.22
N LEU A 226 -11.34 8.36 5.86
CA LEU A 226 -12.45 8.11 4.95
C LEU A 226 -11.97 7.71 3.56
N VAL A 227 -11.00 8.44 2.99
CA VAL A 227 -10.39 8.09 1.70
C VAL A 227 -9.68 6.73 1.79
N SER A 228 -8.95 6.46 2.87
CA SER A 228 -8.33 5.15 3.10
C SER A 228 -9.37 4.03 3.15
N GLY A 229 -10.48 4.23 3.86
CA GLY A 229 -11.58 3.27 3.97
C GLY A 229 -12.22 2.96 2.62
N LEU A 230 -12.50 3.99 1.82
CA LEU A 230 -13.00 3.83 0.45
C LEU A 230 -12.02 3.05 -0.44
N MET A 231 -10.72 3.33 -0.33
CA MET A 231 -9.71 2.56 -1.06
C MET A 231 -9.72 1.09 -0.65
N HIS A 232 -9.85 0.78 0.64
CA HIS A 232 -9.94 -0.60 1.13
C HIS A 232 -11.23 -1.30 0.72
N GLU A 233 -12.35 -0.58 0.66
CA GLU A 233 -13.63 -1.10 0.14
C GLU A 233 -13.51 -1.47 -1.33
N VAL A 234 -12.86 -0.61 -2.13
CA VAL A 234 -12.55 -0.88 -3.55
C VAL A 234 -11.61 -2.08 -3.69
N ILE A 235 -10.59 -2.20 -2.84
CA ILE A 235 -9.71 -3.39 -2.82
C ILE A 235 -10.51 -4.66 -2.45
N ALA A 236 -11.40 -4.59 -1.47
CA ALA A 236 -12.24 -5.71 -1.07
C ALA A 236 -13.20 -6.13 -2.19
N TYR A 237 -13.77 -5.15 -2.90
CA TYR A 237 -14.55 -5.36 -4.12
C TYR A 237 -13.72 -6.07 -5.19
N TYR A 238 -12.48 -5.65 -5.44
CA TYR A 238 -11.61 -6.30 -6.42
C TYR A 238 -11.19 -7.72 -6.04
N ILE A 239 -11.04 -8.01 -4.75
CA ILE A 239 -10.68 -9.36 -4.28
C ILE A 239 -11.89 -10.30 -4.37
N SER A 240 -13.06 -9.83 -3.98
CA SER A 240 -14.24 -10.68 -3.78
C SER A 240 -15.24 -10.64 -4.92
N PHE A 241 -15.17 -9.63 -5.81
CA PHE A 241 -16.22 -9.27 -6.78
C PHE A 241 -17.62 -9.18 -6.16
N ARG A 242 -17.68 -8.87 -4.87
CA ARG A 242 -18.92 -8.68 -4.13
C ARG A 242 -19.17 -7.20 -3.97
N ALA A 243 -20.43 -6.80 -4.09
CA ALA A 243 -20.83 -5.41 -3.90
C ALA A 243 -20.25 -4.83 -2.60
N PRO A 244 -19.73 -3.61 -2.63
CA PRO A 244 -19.20 -2.96 -1.44
C PRO A 244 -20.33 -2.79 -0.42
N THR A 245 -20.11 -3.25 0.82
CA THR A 245 -21.10 -3.18 1.90
C THR A 245 -20.98 -1.88 2.70
N GLY A 246 -19.89 -1.14 2.51
CA GLY A 246 -19.55 0.07 3.26
C GLY A 246 -19.03 -0.21 4.66
N GLN A 247 -18.99 -1.47 5.09
CA GLN A 247 -18.54 -1.86 6.42
C GLN A 247 -17.06 -1.55 6.64
N VAL A 248 -16.23 -1.73 5.61
CA VAL A 248 -14.80 -1.42 5.68
C VAL A 248 -14.62 0.09 5.78
N THR A 249 -15.34 0.84 4.96
CA THR A 249 -15.32 2.31 5.02
C THR A 249 -15.75 2.84 6.38
N ALA A 250 -16.82 2.28 6.96
CA ALA A 250 -17.32 2.65 8.28
C ALA A 250 -16.30 2.35 9.39
N PHE A 251 -15.60 1.20 9.31
CA PHE A 251 -14.53 0.85 10.25
C PHE A 251 -13.40 1.88 10.25
N PHE A 252 -12.92 2.28 9.07
CA PHE A 252 -11.87 3.30 8.97
C PHE A 252 -12.37 4.67 9.42
N ALA A 253 -13.60 5.06 9.07
CA ALA A 253 -14.19 6.31 9.53
C ALA A 253 -14.28 6.38 11.06
N LEU A 254 -14.73 5.29 11.70
CA LEU A 254 -14.75 5.17 13.16
C LEU A 254 -13.35 5.31 13.76
N HIS A 255 -12.35 4.67 13.15
CA HIS A 255 -10.96 4.80 13.59
C HIS A 255 -10.47 6.26 13.50
N GLY A 256 -10.84 6.99 12.44
CA GLY A 256 -10.55 8.41 12.29
C GLY A 256 -11.20 9.29 13.37
N VAL A 257 -12.44 8.97 13.76
CA VAL A 257 -13.14 9.65 14.87
C VAL A 257 -12.43 9.38 16.20
N CYS A 258 -12.07 8.13 16.49
CA CYS A 258 -11.32 7.78 17.70
C CYS A 258 -9.99 8.53 17.80
N MET A 259 -9.25 8.68 16.70
CA MET A 259 -8.00 9.45 16.71
C MET A 259 -8.22 10.96 16.91
N CYS A 260 -9.35 11.49 16.43
CA CYS A 260 -9.69 12.89 16.71
C CYS A 260 -10.03 13.07 18.18
N ALA A 261 -10.74 12.14 18.79
CA ALA A 261 -11.05 12.15 20.23
C ALA A 261 -9.77 12.06 21.08
N GLU A 262 -8.88 11.11 20.79
CA GLU A 262 -7.59 10.97 21.48
C GLU A 262 -6.74 12.25 21.39
N ARG A 263 -6.77 12.93 20.25
CA ARG A 263 -6.08 14.21 20.06
C ARG A 263 -6.65 15.32 20.93
N LEU A 264 -7.98 15.40 21.05
CA LEU A 264 -8.65 16.41 21.87
C LEU A 264 -8.35 16.19 23.36
N ASP A 265 -8.28 14.94 23.81
CA ASP A 265 -7.91 14.61 25.19
C ASP A 265 -6.44 14.95 25.48
N GLY A 266 -5.53 14.73 24.52
CA GLY A 266 -4.11 15.07 24.66
C GLY A 266 -3.77 16.56 24.55
N ASP A 267 -4.59 17.35 23.85
CA ASP A 267 -4.46 18.82 23.79
C ASP A 267 -5.07 19.51 25.05
N ALA A 268 -5.82 18.77 25.88
CA ALA A 268 -6.46 19.26 27.12
C ALA A 268 -5.63 19.05 28.40
N THR A 269 -4.48 18.35 28.31
CA THR A 269 -3.51 18.12 29.39
C THR A 269 -2.23 18.92 29.17
#